data_AF-A0A958MLV3-F1
#
_entry.id   AF-A0A958MLV3-F1
#
_cell.length_a   1.000
_cell.length_b   1.000
_cell.length_c   1.000
_cell.angle_alpha   90.00
_cell.angle_beta   90.00
_cell.angle_gamma   90.00
#
_symmetry.space_group_name_H-M   'P 1'
#
loop_
_entity.id
_entity.type
_entity.pdbx_description
1 polymer ?
#
loop_
_entity_poly.entity_id
_entity_poly.type
_entity_poly.pdbx_seq_one_letter_code
_entity_poly.pdbx_strand_id
1 'polypeptide(L)'
;MQNKGLVKLFALLFGLVSIYQLSFTFKANQIEKEAKTYAESKFQDSEAINDAEVRYLDSISGQEVFDLGIANFTFKEVKEKSMNLGLDLKGGLNVILEISVKDILKGLANNSKDPAFNKALADAEELQKD
;
A
#
# COMPACT_ATOMS: atom_id res chain seq x y z
N MET A 1 13.42 -10.06 47.96
CA MET A 1 12.89 -8.77 47.43
C MET A 1 13.93 -7.94 46.64
N GLN A 2 15.15 -8.45 46.40
CA GLN A 2 16.26 -7.68 45.78
C GLN A 2 16.19 -7.54 44.25
N ASN A 3 15.44 -8.40 43.53
CA ASN A 3 15.33 -8.30 42.06
C ASN A 3 14.31 -7.25 41.58
N LYS A 4 13.61 -6.55 42.49
CA LYS A 4 12.56 -5.58 42.12
C LYS A 4 13.11 -4.39 41.33
N GLY A 5 14.34 -3.95 41.58
CA GLY A 5 14.97 -2.84 40.83
C GLY A 5 15.31 -3.24 39.40
N LEU A 6 15.87 -4.43 39.21
CA LEU A 6 16.23 -4.97 37.91
C LEU A 6 14.98 -5.20 37.04
N VAL A 7 13.91 -5.75 37.63
CA VAL A 7 12.62 -5.94 36.94
C VAL A 7 11.98 -4.60 36.53
N LYS A 8 12.05 -3.56 37.38
CA LYS A 8 11.54 -2.22 37.05
C LYS A 8 12.32 -1.58 35.89
N LEU A 9 13.64 -1.78 35.84
CA LEU A 9 14.47 -1.29 34.73
C LEU A 9 14.07 -1.95 33.40
N PHE A 10 13.96 -3.28 33.39
CA PHE A 10 13.53 -4.01 32.20
C PHE A 10 12.12 -3.66 31.76
N ALA A 11 11.18 -3.48 32.70
CA ALA A 11 9.83 -3.03 32.39
C ALA A 11 9.81 -1.64 31.75
N LEU A 12 10.63 -0.70 32.25
CA LEU A 12 10.75 0.64 31.67
C LEU A 12 11.33 0.60 30.25
N LEU A 13 12.44 -0.13 30.05
CA LEU A 13 13.06 -0.29 28.73
C LEU A 13 12.10 -0.95 27.74
N PHE A 14 11.39 -1.99 28.17
CA PHE A 14 10.40 -2.66 27.35
C PHE A 14 9.23 -1.73 26.98
N GLY A 15 8.79 -0.90 27.92
CA GLY A 15 7.78 0.13 27.67
C GLY A 15 8.25 1.17 26.63
N LEU A 16 9.49 1.65 26.74
CA LEU A 16 10.06 2.58 25.77
C LEU A 16 10.16 1.96 24.37
N VAL A 17 10.63 0.71 24.26
CA VAL A 17 10.69 -0.01 22.99
C VAL A 17 9.28 -0.22 22.40
N SER A 18 8.30 -0.53 23.23
CA SER A 18 6.90 -0.69 22.81
C SER A 18 6.32 0.61 22.26
N ILE A 19 6.57 1.74 22.93
CA ILE A 19 6.14 3.06 22.45
C ILE A 19 6.79 3.38 21.11
N TYR A 20 8.09 3.11 20.97
CA TYR A 20 8.80 3.30 19.70
C TYR A 20 8.17 2.48 18.57
N GLN A 21 7.92 1.18 18.76
CA GLN A 21 7.29 0.34 17.73
C GLN A 21 5.85 0.78 17.41
N LEU A 22 5.06 1.12 18.43
CA LEU A 22 3.69 1.59 18.24
C LEU A 22 3.62 2.94 17.50
N SER A 23 4.62 3.81 17.69
CA SER A 23 4.64 5.13 17.03
C SER A 23 4.64 5.02 15.50
N PHE A 24 5.38 4.07 14.91
CA PHE A 24 5.37 3.82 13.47
C PHE A 24 4.00 3.34 13.00
N THR A 25 3.39 2.41 13.73
CA THR A 25 2.06 1.89 13.40
C THR A 25 1.01 3.01 13.46
N PHE A 26 1.08 3.88 14.47
CA PHE A 26 0.19 5.03 14.58
C PHE A 26 0.34 5.98 13.39
N LYS A 27 1.58 6.31 13.01
CA LYS A 27 1.86 7.23 11.90
C LYS A 27 1.44 6.64 10.55
N ALA A 28 1.71 5.35 10.32
CA ALA A 28 1.25 4.64 9.12
C ALA A 28 -0.29 4.71 9.00
N ASN A 29 -1.00 4.37 10.08
CA ASN A 29 -2.47 4.40 10.10
C ASN A 29 -3.04 5.81 9.90
N GLN A 30 -2.36 6.84 10.41
CA GLN A 30 -2.76 8.24 10.20
C GLN A 30 -2.74 8.61 8.71
N ILE A 31 -1.65 8.25 8.02
CA ILE A 31 -1.45 8.56 6.60
C ILE A 31 -2.40 7.74 5.72
N GLU A 32 -2.59 6.45 6.02
CA GLU A 32 -3.56 5.60 5.31
C GLU A 32 -4.99 6.14 5.46
N LYS A 33 -5.36 6.62 6.65
CA LYS A 33 -6.66 7.28 6.87
C LYS A 33 -6.80 8.59 6.08
N GLU A 34 -5.75 9.38 5.98
CA GLU A 34 -5.73 10.60 5.17
C GLU A 34 -5.91 10.28 3.69
N ALA A 35 -5.20 9.27 3.19
CA ALA A 35 -5.33 8.79 1.80
C ALA A 35 -6.77 8.34 1.49
N LYS A 36 -7.38 7.56 2.39
CA LYS A 36 -8.77 7.11 2.26
C LYS A 36 -9.74 8.29 2.25
N THR A 37 -9.56 9.25 3.15
CA THR A 37 -10.40 10.46 3.23
C THR A 37 -10.26 11.30 1.95
N TYR A 38 -9.05 11.43 1.42
CA TYR A 38 -8.80 12.10 0.14
C TYR A 38 -9.54 11.40 -1.00
N ALA A 39 -9.44 10.08 -1.10
CA ALA A 39 -10.09 9.30 -2.13
C ALA A 39 -11.63 9.37 -2.06
N GLU A 40 -12.19 9.22 -0.85
CA GLU A 40 -13.64 9.35 -0.59
C GLU A 40 -14.17 10.75 -0.91
N SER A 41 -13.35 11.80 -0.77
CA SER A 41 -13.75 13.16 -1.14
C SER A 41 -13.79 13.41 -2.64
N LYS A 42 -13.10 12.58 -3.43
CA LYS A 42 -12.93 12.74 -4.88
C LYS A 42 -13.86 11.85 -5.70
N PHE A 43 -14.19 10.67 -5.17
CA PHE A 43 -14.96 9.65 -5.87
C PHE A 43 -16.08 9.12 -4.98
N GLN A 44 -17.24 8.84 -5.58
CA GLN A 44 -18.37 8.21 -4.88
C GLN A 44 -18.41 6.70 -5.07
N ASP A 45 -17.73 6.20 -6.10
CA ASP A 45 -17.69 4.78 -6.42
C ASP A 45 -16.55 4.08 -5.68
N SER A 46 -16.85 2.91 -5.12
CA SER A 46 -15.93 2.17 -4.25
C SER A 46 -14.65 1.75 -4.98
N GLU A 47 -14.75 1.34 -6.23
CA GLU A 47 -13.59 0.93 -7.04
C GLU A 47 -12.66 2.11 -7.35
N ALA A 48 -13.24 3.26 -7.70
CA ALA A 48 -12.50 4.49 -7.95
C ALA A 48 -11.86 5.08 -6.68
N ILE A 49 -12.51 4.94 -5.52
CA ILE A 49 -11.92 5.31 -4.21
C ILE A 49 -10.67 4.48 -3.94
N ASN A 50 -10.74 3.16 -4.13
CA ASN A 50 -9.60 2.28 -3.87
C ASN A 50 -8.42 2.55 -4.81
N ASP A 51 -8.66 2.74 -6.10
CA ASP A 51 -7.59 3.08 -7.07
C ASP A 51 -6.96 4.45 -6.74
N ALA A 52 -7.77 5.44 -6.35
CA ALA A 52 -7.26 6.74 -5.93
C ALA A 52 -6.44 6.67 -4.63
N GLU A 53 -6.87 5.86 -3.66
CA GLU A 53 -6.12 5.62 -2.42
C GLU A 53 -4.76 4.99 -2.72
N VAL A 54 -4.72 3.93 -3.54
CA VAL A 54 -3.47 3.24 -3.91
C VAL A 54 -2.51 4.21 -4.61
N ARG A 55 -3.00 4.99 -5.58
CA ARG A 55 -2.17 5.98 -6.29
C ARG A 55 -1.64 7.07 -5.37
N TYR A 56 -2.46 7.53 -4.43
CA TYR A 56 -2.04 8.52 -3.45
C TYR A 56 -0.93 7.95 -2.56
N LEU A 57 -1.14 6.76 -1.99
CA LEU A 57 -0.17 6.09 -1.14
C LEU A 57 1.15 5.80 -1.87
N ASP A 58 1.09 5.43 -3.15
CA ASP A 58 2.28 5.22 -3.99
C ASP A 58 3.06 6.53 -4.21
N SER A 59 2.35 7.63 -4.47
CA SER A 59 2.96 8.95 -4.70
C SER A 59 3.71 9.52 -3.47
N ILE A 60 3.27 9.16 -2.26
CA ILE A 60 3.89 9.59 -1.01
C ILE A 60 4.89 8.57 -0.46
N SER A 61 5.00 7.38 -1.07
CA SER A 61 5.83 6.27 -0.61
C SER A 61 7.30 6.68 -0.38
N GLY A 62 7.85 7.49 -1.28
CA GLY A 62 9.22 8.01 -1.19
C GLY A 62 9.39 9.30 -0.36
N GLN A 63 8.31 9.88 0.16
CA GLN A 63 8.38 11.14 0.90
C GLN A 63 8.68 10.88 2.38
N GLU A 64 9.50 11.75 2.99
CA GLU A 64 9.75 11.75 4.43
C GLU A 64 8.48 12.21 5.15
N VAL A 65 7.89 11.31 5.94
CA VAL A 65 6.61 11.56 6.62
C VAL A 65 6.72 11.46 8.13
N PHE A 66 7.82 10.94 8.66
CA PHE A 66 8.00 10.75 10.09
C PHE A 66 9.41 11.14 10.55
N ASP A 67 9.49 12.24 11.30
CA ASP A 67 10.69 12.73 11.94
C ASP A 67 10.63 12.40 13.44
N LEU A 68 11.59 11.60 13.91
CA LEU A 68 11.76 11.23 15.32
C LEU A 68 12.87 12.02 16.01
N GLY A 69 13.37 13.09 15.40
CA GLY A 69 14.43 13.98 15.89
C GLY A 69 15.86 13.41 15.78
N ILE A 70 15.99 12.10 15.58
CA ILE A 70 17.27 11.38 15.43
C ILE A 70 17.42 10.81 14.02
N ALA A 71 16.29 10.51 13.36
CA ALA A 71 16.24 9.99 12.01
C ALA A 71 14.89 10.36 11.37
N ASN A 72 14.94 10.65 10.08
CA ASN A 72 13.76 10.78 9.22
C ASN A 72 13.46 9.44 8.58
N PHE A 73 12.16 9.14 8.48
CA PHE A 73 11.67 7.93 7.84
C PHE A 73 10.68 8.30 6.74
N THR A 74 10.88 7.66 5.59
CA THR A 74 9.94 7.73 4.46
C THR A 74 8.66 6.96 4.78
N PHE A 75 7.57 7.24 4.05
CA PHE A 75 6.32 6.50 4.24
C PHE A 75 6.52 4.99 4.04
N LYS A 76 7.32 4.61 3.03
CA LYS A 76 7.69 3.22 2.81
C LYS A 76 8.34 2.58 4.05
N GLU A 77 9.34 3.23 4.63
CA GLU A 77 10.03 2.71 5.82
C GLU A 77 9.11 2.68 7.05
N VAL A 78 8.25 3.69 7.21
CA VAL A 78 7.26 3.73 8.29
C VAL A 78 6.28 2.56 8.15
N LYS A 79 5.85 2.25 6.92
CA LYS A 79 4.95 1.13 6.62
C LYS A 79 5.64 -0.22 6.83
N GLU A 80 6.90 -0.37 6.43
CA GLU A 80 7.70 -1.59 6.69
C GLU A 80 7.96 -1.82 8.19
N LYS A 81 8.15 -0.76 8.97
CA LYS A 81 8.33 -0.83 10.43
C LYS A 81 7.02 -0.93 11.21
N SER A 82 5.89 -0.67 10.55
CA SER A 82 4.57 -0.81 11.16
C SER A 82 4.24 -2.29 11.40
N MET A 83 3.30 -2.53 12.30
CA MET A 83 2.85 -3.88 12.60
C MET A 83 2.22 -4.55 11.37
N ASN A 84 2.64 -5.78 11.07
CA ASN A 84 2.07 -6.61 10.03
C ASN A 84 0.65 -7.06 10.42
N LEU A 85 -0.33 -6.25 10.06
CA LEU A 85 -1.74 -6.56 10.24
C LEU A 85 -2.21 -7.44 9.07
N GLY A 86 -2.94 -8.51 9.39
CA GLY A 86 -3.58 -9.35 8.37
C GLY A 86 -4.70 -8.61 7.65
N LEU A 87 -5.17 -9.16 6.53
CA LEU A 87 -6.24 -8.56 5.70
C LEU A 87 -7.51 -8.26 6.51
N ASP A 88 -7.86 -9.13 7.45
CA ASP A 88 -9.03 -8.98 8.33
C ASP A 88 -8.89 -7.79 9.29
N LEU A 89 -7.67 -7.48 9.74
CA LEU A 89 -7.40 -6.45 10.74
C LEU A 89 -7.04 -5.09 10.13
N LYS A 90 -6.33 -5.09 9.00
CA LYS A 90 -5.96 -3.87 8.28
C LYS A 90 -7.08 -3.39 7.35
N GLY A 91 -7.87 -4.33 6.84
CA GLY A 91 -8.63 -4.10 5.61
C GLY A 91 -7.65 -4.00 4.43
N GLY A 92 -8.05 -4.50 3.28
CA GLY A 92 -7.22 -4.43 2.10
C GLY A 92 -8.02 -4.77 0.86
N LEU A 93 -7.48 -4.38 -0.29
CA LEU A 93 -8.10 -4.64 -1.57
C LEU A 93 -7.81 -6.09 -1.97
N ASN A 94 -8.82 -6.96 -1.89
CA ASN A 94 -8.71 -8.30 -2.47
C ASN A 94 -8.87 -8.18 -4.00
N VAL A 95 -7.77 -7.92 -4.70
CA VAL A 95 -7.77 -7.88 -6.17
C VAL A 95 -7.26 -9.20 -6.71
N ILE A 96 -8.13 -9.91 -7.42
CA ILE A 96 -7.70 -10.95 -8.34
C ILE A 96 -7.41 -10.22 -9.66
N LEU A 97 -6.12 -10.02 -9.97
CA LEU A 97 -5.72 -9.42 -11.24
C LEU A 97 -5.87 -10.47 -12.34
N GLU A 98 -6.91 -10.32 -13.16
CA GLU A 98 -7.02 -11.07 -14.40
C GLU A 98 -6.06 -10.47 -15.44
N ILE A 99 -5.06 -11.26 -15.83
CA ILE A 99 -4.04 -10.80 -16.79
C ILE A 99 -4.55 -11.06 -18.21
N SER A 100 -5.05 -10.03 -18.86
CA SER A 100 -5.36 -10.05 -20.29
C SER A 100 -4.09 -9.77 -21.10
N VAL A 101 -3.54 -10.81 -21.74
CA VAL A 101 -2.36 -10.70 -22.63
C VAL A 101 -2.61 -9.69 -23.74
N LYS A 102 -3.85 -9.64 -24.23
CA LYS A 102 -4.33 -8.68 -25.23
C LYS A 102 -4.14 -7.23 -24.79
N ASP A 103 -4.52 -6.91 -23.55
CA ASP A 103 -4.45 -5.53 -23.05
C ASP A 103 -3.00 -5.09 -22.77
N ILE A 104 -2.13 -6.01 -22.37
CA ILE A 104 -0.68 -5.77 -22.27
C ILE A 104 -0.12 -5.41 -23.65
N LEU A 105 -0.40 -6.22 -24.68
CA LEU A 105 0.09 -5.98 -26.03
C LEU A 105 -0.43 -4.65 -26.60
N LYS A 106 -1.70 -4.31 -26.36
CA LYS A 106 -2.26 -2.99 -26.72
C LYS A 106 -1.59 -1.83 -25.99
N GLY A 107 -1.33 -1.99 -24.70
CA GLY A 107 -0.64 -0.98 -23.88
C GLY A 107 0.80 -0.75 -24.36
N LEU A 108 1.56 -1.82 -24.59
CA LEU A 108 2.93 -1.76 -25.11
C LEU A 108 3.00 -1.14 -26.51
N ALA A 109 1.97 -1.40 -27.35
CA ALA A 109 1.85 -0.81 -28.67
C ALA A 109 1.30 0.64 -28.66
N ASN A 110 1.15 1.26 -27.49
CA ASN A 110 0.61 2.61 -27.31
C ASN A 110 -0.75 2.80 -28.02
N ASN A 111 -1.67 1.84 -27.88
CA ASN A 111 -2.96 1.83 -28.56
C ASN A 111 -2.83 1.99 -30.09
N SER A 112 -1.89 1.26 -30.69
CA SER A 112 -1.64 1.28 -32.13
C SER A 112 -2.94 1.09 -32.93
N LYS A 113 -3.15 1.99 -33.91
CA LYS A 113 -4.26 1.93 -34.86
C LYS A 113 -3.97 1.04 -36.07
N ASP A 114 -2.83 0.35 -36.06
CA ASP A 114 -2.46 -0.54 -37.15
C ASP A 114 -3.52 -1.65 -37.32
N PRO A 115 -4.13 -1.78 -38.52
CA PRO A 115 -5.17 -2.77 -38.76
C PRO A 115 -4.65 -4.22 -38.64
N ALA A 116 -3.40 -4.47 -39.04
CA ALA A 116 -2.82 -5.81 -38.98
C ALA A 116 -2.59 -6.27 -37.54
N PHE A 117 -2.05 -5.39 -36.69
CA PHE A 117 -1.90 -5.64 -35.26
C PHE A 117 -3.23 -5.93 -34.56
N ASN A 118 -4.24 -5.08 -34.74
CA ASN A 118 -5.53 -5.25 -34.08
C ASN A 118 -6.27 -6.51 -34.54
N LYS A 119 -6.12 -6.87 -35.81
CA LYS A 119 -6.67 -8.11 -36.36
C LYS A 119 -5.99 -9.34 -35.74
N ALA A 120 -4.66 -9.37 -35.72
CA ALA A 120 -3.91 -10.48 -35.11
C ALA A 120 -4.26 -10.67 -33.63
N LEU A 121 -4.53 -9.58 -32.91
CA LEU A 121 -4.97 -9.61 -31.53
C LEU A 121 -6.36 -10.21 -31.34
N ALA A 122 -7.29 -9.92 -32.25
CA ALA A 122 -8.65 -10.45 -32.23
C ALA A 122 -8.67 -11.94 -32.61
N ASP A 123 -7.92 -12.31 -33.65
CA ASP A 123 -7.79 -13.71 -34.08
C ASP A 123 -7.17 -14.57 -32.96
N ALA A 124 -6.17 -14.06 -32.24
CA ALA A 124 -5.56 -14.75 -31.10
C ALA A 124 -6.51 -14.89 -29.89
N GLU A 125 -7.38 -13.90 -29.65
CA GLU A 125 -8.40 -13.95 -28.59
C GLU A 125 -9.51 -14.96 -28.91
N GLU A 126 -9.87 -15.13 -30.18
CA GLU A 126 -10.82 -16.14 -30.62
C GLU A 126 -10.23 -17.55 -30.45
N LEU A 127 -8.98 -17.76 -30.86
CA LEU A 127 -8.25 -19.02 -30.68
C LEU A 127 -8.02 -19.42 -29.21
N GLN A 128 -7.99 -18.46 -28.28
CA GLN A 128 -7.85 -18.74 -26.85
C GLN A 128 -9.15 -19.19 -26.17
N LYS A 129 -10.30 -19.05 -26.83
CA LYS A 129 -11.61 -19.45 -26.27
C LYS A 129 -11.91 -20.94 -26.48
N ASP A 130 -11.22 -21.60 -27.42
CA ASP A 130 -11.26 -23.04 -27.66
C ASP A 130 -10.23 -23.80 -26.79
#